data_AF-A0A0B6YGV4-F1
#
_entry.id   AF-A0A0B6YGV4-F1
#
_cell.length_a   1.000
_cell.length_b   1.000
_cell.length_c   1.000
_cell.angle_alpha   90.00
_cell.angle_beta   90.00
_cell.angle_gamma   90.00
#
_symmetry.space_group_name_H-M   'P 1'
#
loop_
_entity.id
_entity.type
_entity.pdbx_description
1 polymer ?
#
loop_
_entity_poly.entity_id
_entity_poly.type
_entity_poly.pdbx_seq_one_letter_code
_entity_poly.pdbx_strand_id
1 'polypeptide(L)' 'FIVKASKTMLANKVFIKKTRLGGVLKIVREHYLRDDISCGSEACTKCSEYMDNQSLEEQPISDSKLIP' A
#
# COMPACT_ATOMS: atom_id res chain seq x y z
N PHE A 1 -25.52 14.20 9.90
CA PHE A 1 -24.28 14.39 9.13
C PHE A 1 -23.10 13.96 9.98
N ILE A 2 -22.79 12.66 10.00
CA ILE A 2 -21.59 12.17 10.68
C ILE A 2 -20.55 11.99 9.59
N VAL A 3 -19.63 12.96 9.46
CA VAL A 3 -18.43 12.75 8.66
C VAL A 3 -17.57 11.79 9.50
N LYS A 4 -17.65 10.50 9.19
CA LYS A 4 -16.78 9.49 9.79
C LYS A 4 -15.36 9.80 9.29
N ALA A 5 -14.58 10.51 10.11
CA ALA A 5 -13.21 10.85 9.77
C ALA A 5 -12.38 9.56 9.68
N SER A 6 -12.05 9.13 8.46
CA SER A 6 -11.10 8.07 8.21
C SER A 6 -9.71 8.56 8.58
N LYS A 7 -9.01 7.81 9.44
CA LYS A 7 -7.74 8.21 10.04
C LYS A 7 -6.57 7.92 9.10
N THR A 8 -6.48 8.59 7.96
CA THR A 8 -5.33 8.42 7.06
C THR A 8 -4.11 9.14 7.65
N MET A 9 -3.06 8.38 8.00
CA MET A 9 -1.84 8.96 8.57
C MET A 9 -0.94 9.50 7.47
N LEU A 10 -0.81 10.82 7.40
CA LEU A 10 0.12 11.52 6.50
C LEU A 10 1.49 11.67 7.16
N ALA A 11 2.52 11.08 6.56
CA ALA A 11 3.91 11.23 6.95
C ALA A 11 4.75 11.77 5.78
N ASN A 12 5.92 12.32 6.08
CA ASN A 12 6.88 12.75 5.06
C ASN A 12 8.14 11.87 5.12
N LYS A 13 8.47 11.22 4.00
CA LYS A 13 9.69 10.43 3.85
C LYS A 13 10.74 11.24 3.11
N VAL A 14 11.87 11.45 3.78
CA VAL A 14 12.99 12.25 3.27
C VAL A 14 14.09 11.33 2.78
N PHE A 15 14.59 11.59 1.57
CA PHE A 15 15.70 10.89 0.95
C PHE A 15 16.78 11.89 0.57
N ILE A 16 18.05 11.45 0.64
CA ILE A 16 19.17 12.18 0.05
C ILE A 16 19.65 11.38 -1.17
N LYS A 17 19.69 12.02 -2.33
CA LYS A 17 20.11 11.42 -3.60
C LYS A 17 21.31 12.18 -4.16
N LYS A 18 22.36 11.46 -4.55
CA LYS A 18 23.45 12.03 -5.36
C LYS A 18 22.98 12.16 -6.81
N THR A 19 23.17 13.34 -7.41
CA THR A 19 22.84 13.58 -8.81
C THR A 19 23.93 13.02 -9.71
N ARG A 20 23.61 12.83 -11.00
CA ARG A 20 24.57 12.31 -12.00
C ARG A 20 25.83 13.18 -12.11
N LEU A 21 25.70 14.49 -11.86
CA LEU A 21 26.80 15.46 -11.88
C LEU A 21 27.51 15.59 -10.52
N GLY A 22 27.22 14.70 -9.56
CA GLY A 22 27.90 14.64 -8.26
C GLY A 22 27.32 15.56 -7.18
N GLY A 23 26.32 16.38 -7.49
CA GLY A 23 25.60 17.19 -6.50
C GLY A 23 24.76 16.36 -5.53
N VAL A 24 24.32 16.96 -4.43
CA VAL A 24 23.47 16.29 -3.42
C VAL A 24 22.08 16.93 -3.43
N LEU A 25 21.04 16.12 -3.55
CA LEU A 25 19.65 16.56 -3.59
C LEU A 25 18.86 15.94 -2.43
N LYS A 26 18.16 16.77 -1.66
CA LYS A 26 17.17 16.33 -0.67
C LYS A 26 15.81 16.21 -1.36
N ILE A 27 15.22 15.02 -1.30
CA ILE A 27 13.90 14.71 -1.85
C ILE A 27 12.96 14.44 -0.68
N VAL A 28 11.84 15.16 -0.61
CA VAL A 28 10.78 14.94 0.37
C VAL A 28 9.57 14.41 -0.37
N ARG A 29 9.06 13.25 0.03
CA ARG A 29 7.84 12.64 -0.53
C ARG A 29 6.82 12.45 0.57
N GLU A 30 5.59 12.82 0.28
CA GLU A 30 4.44 12.47 1.10
C GLU A 30 4.24 10.95 1.07
N HIS A 31 4.00 10.36 2.24
CA HIS A 31 3.77 8.95 2.43
C HIS A 31 2.47 8.77 3.21
N TYR A 32 1.50 8.17 2.55
CA TYR A 32 0.17 7.94 3.08
C TYR A 32 0.07 6.50 3.59
N LEU A 33 -0.18 6.33 4.88
CA LEU A 33 -0.56 5.02 5.42
C LEU A 33 -2.09 4.89 5.35
N ARG A 34 -2.54 3.83 4.70
CA ARG A 34 -3.94 3.49 4.49
C ARG A 34 -4.39 2.42 5.46
N ASP A 35 -5.52 2.64 6.11
CA ASP A 35 -6.14 1.69 7.03
C ASP A 35 -7.19 0.80 6.33
N ASP A 36 -7.51 1.10 5.08
CA ASP A 36 -8.50 0.43 4.23
C ASP A 36 -7.87 -0.61 3.28
N ILE A 37 -6.72 -1.17 3.65
CA ILE A 37 -6.07 -2.28 2.94
C ILE A 37 -6.47 -3.59 3.62
N SER A 38 -7.21 -4.44 2.90
CA SER A 38 -7.63 -5.76 3.41
C SER A 38 -6.50 -6.79 3.34
N CYS A 39 -6.59 -7.82 4.18
CA CYS A 39 -5.62 -8.92 4.19
C CYS A 39 -5.86 -9.99 3.10
N GLY A 40 -7.00 -9.95 2.41
CA GLY A 40 -7.34 -10.90 1.35
C GLY A 40 -7.70 -12.32 1.80
N SER A 41 -7.90 -12.54 3.10
CA SER A 41 -8.28 -13.86 3.66
C SER A 41 -9.78 -13.97 3.91
N GLU A 42 -10.39 -15.07 3.44
CA GLU A 42 -11.81 -15.40 3.71
C GLU A 42 -12.10 -15.61 5.20
N ALA A 43 -11.12 -16.12 5.95
CA ALA A 43 -11.27 -16.36 7.38
C ALA A 43 -11.23 -15.07 8.21
N CYS A 44 -10.89 -13.93 7.62
CA CYS A 44 -10.74 -12.67 8.36
C CYS A 44 -12.07 -11.94 8.51
N THR A 45 -12.61 -11.93 9.73
CA THR A 45 -13.84 -11.20 10.08
C THR A 45 -13.65 -9.70 10.32
N LYS A 46 -12.39 -9.22 10.43
CA LYS A 46 -12.08 -7.81 10.69
C LYS A 46 -12.08 -6.95 9.42
N CYS A 47 -11.75 -7.55 8.28
CA CYS A 47 -11.66 -6.83 7.00
C CYS A 47 -12.99 -6.84 6.22
N SER A 48 -14.00 -7.58 6.68
CA SER A 48 -15.27 -7.82 5.97
C SER A 48 -16.10 -6.54 5.73
N GLU A 49 -15.91 -5.48 6.51
CA GLU A 49 -16.62 -4.21 6.33
C GLU A 49 -16.09 -3.33 5.18
N TYR A 50 -14.88 -3.61 4.68
CA TYR A 50 -14.15 -2.67 3.83
C TYR A 50 -14.15 -3.00 2.34
N MET A 51 -14.49 -4.23 1.92
CA MET A 51 -14.47 -4.66 0.52
C MET A 51 -15.54 -5.72 0.24
N ASP A 52 -16.16 -5.66 -0.94
CA ASP A 52 -16.82 -6.83 -1.55
C ASP A 52 -15.80 -7.98 -1.57
N ASN A 53 -16.22 -9.16 -1.10
CA ASN A 53 -15.41 -10.34 -0.79
C ASN A 53 -14.48 -10.81 -1.94
N GLN A 54 -13.39 -10.09 -2.21
CA GLN A 54 -12.30 -10.55 -3.08
C GLN A 54 -11.24 -11.21 -2.23
N SER A 55 -11.47 -12.48 -1.96
CA SER A 55 -10.48 -13.44 -1.46
C SER A 55 -9.31 -13.52 -2.42
N LEU A 56 -8.09 -13.66 -1.89
CA LEU A 56 -6.96 -14.09 -2.70
C LEU A 56 -7.17 -15.54 -3.13
N GLU A 57 -6.72 -15.88 -4.34
CA GLU A 57 -6.77 -17.24 -4.85
C GLU A 57 -5.94 -18.18 -3.96
N GLU A 58 -6.47 -19.37 -3.67
CA GLU A 58 -5.77 -20.39 -2.87
C GLU A 58 -4.48 -20.86 -3.55
N GLN A 59 -4.46 -20.87 -4.90
CA GLN A 59 -3.28 -21.17 -5.70
C GLN A 59 -2.96 -20.00 -6.63
N PRO A 60 -2.07 -19.08 -6.23
CA PRO A 60 -1.68 -17.97 -7.09
C PRO A 60 -0.86 -18.48 -8.26
N ILE A 61 -1.39 -18.35 -9.48
CA ILE A 61 -0.65 -18.67 -10.70
C ILE A 61 0.08 -17.40 -11.15
N SER A 62 1.38 -17.52 -11.36
CA SER A 62 2.17 -16.46 -11.97
C SER A 62 2.04 -16.55 -13.48
N ASP A 63 1.43 -15.55 -14.12
CA ASP A 63 1.44 -15.40 -15.60
C ASP A 63 2.84 -15.08 -16.17
N SER A 64 3.83 -14.96 -15.29
CA SER A 64 5.18 -14.58 -15.64
C SER A 64 5.87 -15.70 -16.41
N LYS A 65 6.23 -15.42 -17.68
CA LYS A 65 7.00 -16.33 -18.55
C LYS A 65 8.47 -16.50 -18.11
N LEU A 66 8.86 -15.91 -16.98
CA LEU A 66 10.23 -15.86 -16.48
C LEU A 66 10.59 -17.03 -15.55
N ILE A 67 9.68 -17.98 -15.33
CA ILE A 67 9.92 -19.21 -14.56
C ILE A 67 9.36 -20.40 -15.38
N PRO A 68 10.08 -21.55 -15.48
CA PRO A 68 9.56 -22.79 -16.07
C PRO A 68 8.40 -23.39 -15.28
#